data_AF-K5X1L2-F1
#
_entry.id   AF-K5X1L2-F1
#
_cell.length_a   1.000
_cell.length_b   1.000
_cell.length_c   1.000
_cell.angle_alpha   90.00
_cell.angle_beta   90.00
_cell.angle_gamma   90.00
#
_symmetry.space_group_name_H-M   'P 1'
#
loop_
_entity.id
_entity.type
_entity.pdbx_description
1 polymer ?
#
loop_
_entity_poly.entity_id
_entity_poly.type
_entity_poly.pdbx_seq_one_letter_code
_entity_poly.pdbx_strand_id
1 'polypeptide(L)'
;MQKCVELSRLSKAKAGAPRSVNFRRTTPGAVNPTLFLGWTDGDFERVDPAHPSAQYAAAYMKQVMPSAKQPGFVLRAYPKGGMFRPDVLWPSPPFRLAAPRERQVHMSLVTVTRRDSLYKHIVYRRAVKARITQAVSLIVTRGADVKRDGGGRPVLTFTNRPDRSLVLADWTYAIAPLPMVYRMPWPQLVRSLRMALHHVRDQGRRFEVR
;
A
#
# COMPACT_ATOMS: atom_id res chain seq x y z
N MET A 1 21.64 4.08 6.63
CA MET A 1 20.61 4.36 5.60
C MET A 1 21.08 5.54 4.76
N GLN A 2 21.07 5.44 3.43
CA GLN A 2 21.38 6.59 2.56
C GLN A 2 20.34 7.70 2.81
N LYS A 3 20.81 8.88 3.21
CA LYS A 3 19.98 10.08 3.34
C LYS A 3 19.67 10.61 1.94
N CYS A 4 18.39 10.81 1.61
CA CYS A 4 17.97 11.42 0.35
C CYS A 4 18.03 12.94 0.53
N VAL A 5 18.99 13.58 -0.14
CA VAL A 5 19.28 15.02 0.00
C VAL A 5 18.11 15.88 -0.47
N GLU A 6 17.33 15.37 -1.42
CA GLU A 6 16.13 16.00 -1.96
C GLU A 6 15.03 16.15 -0.90
N LEU A 7 15.00 15.26 0.12
CA LEU A 7 14.01 15.34 1.19
C LEU A 7 14.28 16.51 2.15
N SER A 8 15.53 16.93 2.34
CA SER A 8 15.85 18.10 3.18
C SER A 8 15.47 19.41 2.52
N ARG A 9 15.26 19.42 1.20
CA ARG A 9 14.87 20.59 0.40
C ARG A 9 13.35 20.69 0.16
N LEU A 10 12.55 19.87 0.85
CA LEU A 10 11.09 19.89 0.72
C LEU A 10 10.52 21.20 1.25
N SER A 11 9.79 21.92 0.38
CA SER A 11 9.03 23.09 0.79
C SER A 11 7.92 22.74 1.80
N LYS A 12 7.39 23.73 2.53
CA LYS A 12 6.20 23.53 3.35
C LYS A 12 5.02 23.06 2.49
N ALA A 13 4.18 22.18 3.04
CA ALA A 13 2.97 21.71 2.35
C ALA A 13 2.00 22.89 2.15
N LYS A 14 1.33 22.94 1.00
CA LYS A 14 0.31 23.97 0.71
C LYS A 14 -0.77 24.00 1.79
N ALA A 15 -1.30 25.18 2.07
CA ALA A 15 -2.47 25.33 2.94
C ALA A 15 -3.65 24.49 2.39
N GLY A 16 -4.37 23.80 3.27
CA GLY A 16 -5.49 22.92 2.89
C GLY A 16 -5.11 21.53 2.32
N ALA A 17 -3.88 21.33 1.84
CA ALA A 17 -3.46 20.03 1.29
C ALA A 17 -3.30 18.96 2.40
N PRO A 18 -3.55 17.66 2.11
CA PRO A 18 -3.22 16.59 3.03
C PRO A 18 -1.73 16.59 3.34
N ARG A 19 -1.41 16.52 4.63
CA ARG A 19 -0.03 16.59 5.15
C ARG A 19 0.56 15.22 5.44
N SER A 20 -0.29 14.21 5.61
CA SER A 20 0.13 12.86 5.94
C SER A 20 -0.82 11.81 5.39
N VAL A 21 -0.28 10.61 5.24
CA VAL A 21 -1.08 9.39 5.05
C VAL A 21 -1.16 8.66 6.38
N ASN A 22 -2.37 8.30 6.80
CA ASN A 22 -2.59 7.40 7.92
C ASN A 22 -2.57 5.97 7.42
N PHE A 23 -1.47 5.27 7.67
CA PHE A 23 -1.35 3.83 7.42
C PHE A 23 -2.02 3.07 8.57
N ARG A 24 -3.35 3.14 8.68
CA ARG A 24 -4.10 2.36 9.68
C ARG A 24 -4.29 0.94 9.20
N ARG A 25 -4.34 -0.01 10.14
CA ARG A 25 -4.90 -1.34 9.90
C ARG A 25 -6.42 -1.28 10.06
N THR A 26 -7.10 -0.54 9.20
CA THR A 26 -8.59 -0.53 9.12
C THR A 26 -9.09 -1.65 8.21
N THR A 27 -8.35 -2.76 8.14
CA THR A 27 -8.71 -3.94 7.36
C THR A 27 -9.72 -4.74 8.18
N PRO A 28 -10.99 -4.84 7.75
CA PRO A 28 -12.03 -5.52 8.51
C PRO A 28 -11.93 -7.05 8.41
N GLY A 29 -11.15 -7.54 7.44
CA GLY A 29 -11.01 -8.96 7.14
C GLY A 29 -9.58 -9.49 7.18
N ALA A 30 -9.45 -10.81 7.05
CA ALA A 30 -8.19 -11.48 6.81
C ALA A 30 -7.83 -11.44 5.31
N VAL A 31 -6.62 -10.99 5.01
CA VAL A 31 -6.02 -11.15 3.67
C VAL A 31 -5.31 -12.49 3.53
N ASN A 32 -5.06 -13.19 4.64
CA ASN A 32 -4.26 -14.42 4.70
C ASN A 32 -4.75 -15.52 3.74
N PRO A 33 -6.06 -15.83 3.62
CA PRO A 33 -6.52 -16.89 2.71
C PRO A 33 -6.21 -16.57 1.23
N THR A 34 -6.08 -15.29 0.87
CA THR A 34 -5.72 -14.86 -0.50
C THR A 34 -4.23 -14.75 -0.75
N LEU A 35 -3.43 -14.56 0.31
CA LEU A 35 -1.99 -14.35 0.22
C LEU A 35 -1.19 -15.64 0.39
N PHE A 36 -1.71 -16.60 1.17
CA PHE A 36 -1.09 -17.87 1.50
C PHE A 36 -2.05 -19.01 1.12
N LEU A 37 -2.07 -19.36 -0.18
CA LEU A 37 -2.78 -20.54 -0.67
C LEU A 37 -2.27 -21.78 0.08
N GLY A 38 -3.18 -22.56 0.69
CA GLY A 38 -2.87 -23.78 1.44
C GLY A 38 -2.71 -23.63 2.95
N TRP A 39 -2.95 -22.44 3.53
CA TRP A 39 -3.06 -22.30 4.99
C TRP A 39 -4.44 -22.63 5.54
N THR A 40 -5.41 -22.89 4.68
CA THR A 40 -6.81 -22.94 5.10
C THR A 40 -7.67 -23.79 4.16
N ASP A 41 -8.09 -24.97 4.62
CA ASP A 41 -9.08 -25.85 3.98
C ASP A 41 -10.53 -25.49 4.39
N GLY A 42 -10.82 -24.22 4.68
CA GLY A 42 -12.10 -23.78 5.26
C GLY A 42 -12.93 -22.87 4.37
N ASP A 43 -14.25 -22.95 4.52
CA ASP A 43 -15.23 -21.99 3.99
C ASP A 43 -15.17 -20.69 4.78
N PHE A 44 -14.37 -19.74 4.31
CA PHE A 44 -14.34 -18.41 4.92
C PHE A 44 -15.53 -17.59 4.48
N GLU A 45 -16.35 -17.20 5.46
CA GLU A 45 -17.38 -16.19 5.26
C GLU A 45 -16.75 -14.88 4.79
N ARG A 46 -17.46 -14.14 3.94
CA ARG A 46 -17.04 -12.80 3.51
C ARG A 46 -17.41 -11.76 4.56
N VAL A 47 -16.65 -10.66 4.59
CA VAL A 47 -17.03 -9.47 5.37
C VAL A 47 -18.37 -8.92 4.87
N ASP A 48 -18.56 -8.88 3.55
CA ASP A 48 -19.80 -8.53 2.89
C ASP A 48 -20.07 -9.54 1.76
N PRO A 49 -20.99 -10.50 1.96
CA PRO A 49 -21.37 -11.47 0.94
C PRO A 49 -22.01 -10.85 -0.32
N ALA A 50 -22.59 -9.66 -0.23
CA ALA A 50 -23.21 -8.97 -1.37
C ALA A 50 -22.20 -8.19 -2.22
N HIS A 51 -20.95 -8.06 -1.77
CA HIS A 51 -19.93 -7.30 -2.48
C HIS A 51 -19.59 -7.97 -3.83
N PRO A 52 -19.40 -7.22 -4.94
CA PRO A 52 -19.12 -7.81 -6.26
C PRO A 52 -17.92 -8.75 -6.32
N SER A 53 -16.95 -8.63 -5.41
CA SER A 53 -15.80 -9.54 -5.35
C SER A 53 -16.03 -10.80 -4.50
N ALA A 54 -17.15 -10.91 -3.77
CA ALA A 54 -17.54 -12.10 -3.03
C ALA A 54 -17.79 -13.30 -3.96
N GLN A 55 -18.19 -13.04 -5.22
CA GLN A 55 -18.43 -14.06 -6.25
C GLN A 55 -17.19 -14.90 -6.62
N TYR A 56 -15.98 -14.39 -6.36
CA TYR A 56 -14.75 -15.08 -6.74
C TYR A 56 -14.25 -15.96 -5.61
N ALA A 57 -14.09 -17.27 -5.84
CA ALA A 57 -13.49 -18.15 -4.83
C ALA A 57 -12.07 -17.68 -4.42
N ALA A 58 -11.64 -18.04 -3.20
CA ALA A 58 -10.36 -17.63 -2.62
C ALA A 58 -9.16 -17.87 -3.56
N ALA A 59 -9.14 -19.03 -4.20
CA ALA A 59 -8.10 -19.45 -5.12
C ALA A 59 -7.97 -18.53 -6.35
N TYR A 60 -9.10 -18.04 -6.87
CA TYR A 60 -9.14 -17.18 -8.05
C TYR A 60 -8.88 -15.71 -7.73
N MET A 61 -9.13 -15.26 -6.49
CA MET A 61 -8.89 -13.86 -6.10
C MET A 61 -7.45 -13.41 -6.33
N LYS A 62 -6.46 -14.29 -6.21
CA LYS A 62 -5.07 -13.94 -6.52
C LYS A 62 -4.87 -13.51 -7.98
N GLN A 63 -5.66 -14.05 -8.91
CA GLN A 63 -5.57 -13.79 -10.34
C GLN A 63 -6.38 -12.57 -10.76
N VAL A 64 -7.58 -12.39 -10.18
CA VAL A 64 -8.49 -11.31 -10.57
C VAL A 64 -8.23 -9.99 -9.85
N MET A 65 -7.72 -10.02 -8.62
CA MET A 65 -7.59 -8.81 -7.82
C MET A 65 -6.53 -7.85 -8.39
N PRO A 66 -6.76 -6.52 -8.31
CA PRO A 66 -5.80 -5.52 -8.75
C PRO A 66 -4.40 -5.76 -8.20
N SER A 67 -3.42 -5.85 -9.09
CA SER A 67 -2.05 -6.15 -8.71
C SER A 67 -1.03 -5.54 -9.66
N ALA A 68 0.10 -5.11 -9.09
CA ALA A 68 1.23 -4.59 -9.84
C ALA A 68 2.52 -5.24 -9.34
N LYS A 69 3.24 -5.88 -10.24
CA LYS A 69 4.60 -6.37 -10.00
C LYS A 69 5.59 -5.28 -10.40
N GLN A 70 6.52 -4.98 -9.50
CA GLN A 70 7.57 -3.98 -9.73
C GLN A 70 8.93 -4.56 -9.33
N PRO A 71 10.04 -3.96 -9.79
CA PRO A 71 11.35 -4.30 -9.27
C PRO A 71 11.35 -4.18 -7.75
N GLY A 72 11.60 -5.30 -7.08
CA GLY A 72 11.70 -5.36 -5.62
C GLY A 72 10.40 -5.54 -4.85
N PHE A 73 9.20 -5.52 -5.44
CA PHE A 73 7.98 -5.83 -4.67
C PHE A 73 6.78 -6.20 -5.55
N VAL A 74 5.78 -6.80 -4.92
CA VAL A 74 4.44 -6.97 -5.49
C VAL A 74 3.46 -6.18 -4.64
N LEU A 75 2.65 -5.33 -5.28
CA LEU A 75 1.54 -4.63 -4.65
C LEU A 75 0.23 -5.27 -5.10
N ARG A 76 -0.68 -5.52 -4.17
CA ARG A 76 -2.05 -5.95 -4.45
C ARG A 76 -3.02 -5.06 -3.70
N ALA A 77 -4.24 -4.93 -4.21
CA ALA A 77 -5.33 -4.32 -3.47
C ALA A 77 -6.57 -5.22 -3.46
N TYR A 78 -7.26 -5.20 -2.33
CA TYR A 78 -8.47 -5.98 -2.07
C TYR A 78 -9.56 -5.02 -1.57
N PRO A 79 -10.77 -5.07 -2.13
CA PRO A 79 -11.88 -4.30 -1.58
C PRO A 79 -12.24 -4.88 -0.21
N LYS A 80 -12.46 -4.02 0.79
CA LYS A 80 -12.68 -4.43 2.17
C LYS A 80 -13.88 -5.36 2.35
N GLY A 81 -15.00 -5.09 1.66
CA GLY A 81 -16.21 -5.93 1.71
C GLY A 81 -15.97 -7.34 1.16
N GLY A 82 -15.13 -7.45 0.14
CA GLY A 82 -14.74 -8.73 -0.44
C GLY A 82 -13.74 -9.57 0.35
N MET A 83 -13.23 -9.06 1.48
CA MET A 83 -12.25 -9.80 2.28
C MET A 83 -12.94 -10.91 3.07
N PHE A 84 -12.15 -11.85 3.57
CA PHE A 84 -12.64 -12.92 4.42
C PHE A 84 -12.79 -12.45 5.85
N ARG A 85 -13.82 -12.92 6.54
CA ARG A 85 -13.97 -12.75 7.98
C ARG A 85 -12.81 -13.50 8.66
N PRO A 86 -12.08 -12.88 9.60
CA PRO A 86 -11.03 -13.58 10.31
C PRO A 86 -11.66 -14.53 11.33
N ASP A 87 -11.16 -15.77 11.43
CA ASP A 87 -11.59 -16.74 12.45
C ASP A 87 -11.37 -16.22 13.88
N VAL A 88 -10.31 -15.42 14.05
CA VAL A 88 -9.99 -14.73 15.30
C VAL A 88 -9.99 -13.23 15.05
N LEU A 89 -10.95 -12.53 15.65
CA LEU A 89 -11.03 -11.06 15.67
C LEU A 89 -9.88 -10.48 16.51
N TRP A 90 -8.68 -10.37 15.93
CA TRP A 90 -7.47 -9.93 16.65
C TRP A 90 -7.00 -8.52 16.24
N PRO A 91 -6.85 -7.55 17.16
CA PRO A 91 -7.31 -7.50 18.55
C PRO A 91 -8.49 -6.51 18.76
N SER A 92 -9.31 -6.81 19.77
CA SER A 92 -10.07 -5.83 20.58
C SER A 92 -9.26 -5.61 21.88
N PRO A 93 -9.14 -4.39 22.48
CA PRO A 93 -10.17 -3.37 22.63
C PRO A 93 -9.76 -1.94 22.22
N PRO A 94 -10.68 -0.97 22.34
CA PRO A 94 -11.16 -0.23 21.18
C PRO A 94 -10.04 0.58 20.51
N PHE A 95 -9.82 0.33 19.22
CA PHE A 95 -9.16 1.34 18.42
C PHE A 95 -10.12 2.52 18.33
N ARG A 96 -9.87 3.57 19.11
CA ARG A 96 -10.47 4.87 18.81
C ARG A 96 -10.14 5.12 17.34
N LEU A 97 -11.16 5.14 16.49
CA LEU A 97 -11.05 5.77 15.20
C LEU A 97 -10.65 7.20 15.53
N ALA A 98 -9.35 7.51 15.57
CA ALA A 98 -8.94 8.87 15.87
C ALA A 98 -9.69 9.73 14.86
N ALA A 99 -10.40 10.75 15.36
CA ALA A 99 -11.32 11.52 14.55
C ALA A 99 -10.65 11.87 13.22
N PRO A 100 -11.35 11.69 12.08
CA PRO A 100 -10.77 11.95 10.77
C PRO A 100 -10.15 13.34 10.80
N ARG A 101 -8.82 13.38 10.67
CA ARG A 101 -8.10 14.65 10.60
C ARG A 101 -8.28 15.16 9.19
N GLU A 102 -8.86 16.34 9.04
CA GLU A 102 -9.24 16.96 7.76
C GLU A 102 -8.13 16.96 6.69
N ARG A 103 -6.86 16.99 7.13
CA ARG A 103 -5.65 17.00 6.27
C ARG A 103 -4.92 15.65 6.23
N GLN A 104 -5.63 14.54 6.38
CA GLN A 104 -5.06 13.20 6.37
C GLN A 104 -5.75 12.30 5.34
N VAL A 105 -4.95 11.54 4.59
CA VAL A 105 -5.46 10.49 3.69
C VAL A 105 -5.40 9.16 4.43
N HIS A 106 -6.51 8.44 4.51
CA HIS A 106 -6.52 7.11 5.12
C HIS A 106 -6.19 6.05 4.08
N MET A 107 -5.19 5.23 4.35
CA MET A 107 -4.79 4.11 3.50
C MET A 107 -4.59 2.87 4.36
N SER A 108 -5.27 1.78 4.05
CA SER A 108 -4.96 0.50 4.69
C SER A 108 -3.85 -0.20 3.93
N LEU A 109 -2.64 -0.25 4.49
CA LEU A 109 -1.47 -0.87 3.88
C LEU A 109 -0.86 -1.90 4.83
N VAL A 110 -0.86 -3.15 4.39
CA VAL A 110 -0.28 -4.30 5.09
C VAL A 110 0.99 -4.73 4.38
N THR A 111 2.09 -4.84 5.13
CA THR A 111 3.34 -5.42 4.62
C THR A 111 3.34 -6.91 4.89
N VAL A 112 3.46 -7.70 3.82
CA VAL A 112 3.46 -9.16 3.84
C VAL A 112 4.90 -9.61 3.63
N THR A 113 5.55 -10.08 4.70
CA THR A 113 6.93 -10.56 4.64
C THR A 113 6.99 -11.97 5.20
N ARG A 114 7.54 -12.93 4.45
CA ARG A 114 7.90 -14.23 5.04
C ARG A 114 9.06 -13.99 6.00
N ARG A 115 8.98 -14.60 7.20
CA ARG A 115 10.01 -14.48 8.24
C ARG A 115 11.39 -14.86 7.72
N ASP A 116 11.43 -15.82 6.80
CA ASP A 116 12.67 -16.38 6.24
C ASP A 116 13.16 -15.63 4.99
N SER A 117 12.30 -14.86 4.30
CA SER A 117 12.64 -14.26 3.01
C SER A 117 13.12 -12.81 3.08
N LEU A 118 12.69 -12.03 4.07
CA LEU A 118 13.08 -10.63 4.24
C LEU A 118 13.81 -10.44 5.55
N TYR A 119 15.10 -10.75 5.53
CA TYR A 119 16.07 -10.54 6.61
C TYR A 119 15.59 -11.07 7.98
N LYS A 120 16.23 -12.12 8.50
CA LYS A 120 15.89 -12.73 9.80
C LYS A 120 15.68 -11.67 10.91
N HIS A 121 16.42 -10.56 10.87
CA HIS A 121 16.30 -9.47 11.84
C HIS A 121 15.14 -8.49 11.59
N ILE A 122 14.40 -8.22 12.67
CA ILE A 122 13.28 -7.26 12.73
C ILE A 122 13.65 -5.84 12.28
N VAL A 123 14.91 -5.43 12.47
CA VAL A 123 15.40 -4.09 12.14
C VAL A 123 15.27 -3.81 10.63
N TYR A 124 15.69 -4.76 9.79
CA TYR A 124 15.58 -4.61 8.34
C TYR A 124 14.12 -4.55 7.88
N ARG A 125 13.24 -5.39 8.45
CA ARG A 125 11.80 -5.37 8.15
C ARG A 125 11.17 -4.03 8.51
N ARG A 126 11.52 -3.47 9.68
CA ARG A 126 11.09 -2.12 10.09
C ARG A 126 11.60 -1.04 9.15
N ALA A 127 12.86 -1.10 8.73
CA ALA A 127 13.46 -0.14 7.81
C ALA A 127 12.80 -0.17 6.42
N VAL A 128 12.55 -1.38 5.88
CA VAL A 128 11.85 -1.55 4.60
C VAL A 128 10.42 -1.02 4.68
N LYS A 129 9.68 -1.39 5.73
CA LYS A 129 8.32 -0.88 5.96
C LYS A 129 8.32 0.65 6.02
N ALA A 130 9.23 1.25 6.79
CA ALA A 130 9.35 2.70 6.92
C ALA A 130 9.67 3.38 5.58
N ARG A 131 10.60 2.83 4.78
CA ARG A 131 10.90 3.36 3.44
C ARG A 131 9.68 3.34 2.53
N ILE A 132 8.95 2.23 2.50
CA ILE A 132 7.75 2.08 1.68
C ILE A 132 6.68 3.09 2.10
N THR A 133 6.35 3.16 3.40
CA THR A 133 5.31 4.07 3.88
C THR A 133 5.70 5.54 3.69
N GLN A 134 6.98 5.89 3.87
CA GLN A 134 7.48 7.23 3.57
C GLN A 134 7.36 7.57 2.09
N ALA A 135 7.78 6.66 1.19
CA ALA A 135 7.67 6.87 -0.25
C ALA A 135 6.20 7.04 -0.70
N VAL A 136 5.30 6.17 -0.23
CA VAL A 136 3.87 6.30 -0.51
C VAL A 136 3.32 7.62 0.02
N SER A 137 3.70 8.03 1.23
CA SER A 137 3.28 9.30 1.81
C SER A 137 3.72 10.49 0.94
N LEU A 138 4.96 10.49 0.45
CA LEU A 138 5.48 11.53 -0.44
C LEU A 138 4.75 11.56 -1.79
N ILE A 139 4.45 10.39 -2.37
CA ILE A 139 3.70 10.29 -3.63
C ILE A 139 2.31 10.90 -3.46
N VAL A 140 1.57 10.46 -2.44
CA VAL A 140 0.17 10.85 -2.22
C VAL A 140 0.03 12.30 -1.76
N THR A 141 0.88 12.78 -0.86
CA THR A 141 0.74 14.11 -0.25
C THR A 141 1.48 15.21 -0.99
N ARG A 142 2.63 14.89 -1.62
CA ARG A 142 3.49 15.88 -2.28
C ARG A 142 3.56 15.71 -3.79
N GLY A 143 2.89 14.70 -4.35
CA GLY A 143 2.96 14.40 -5.77
C GLY A 143 4.41 14.09 -6.19
N ALA A 144 5.12 13.33 -5.36
CA ALA A 144 6.51 12.95 -5.62
C ALA A 144 6.62 12.14 -6.92
N ASP A 145 7.57 12.51 -7.76
CA ASP A 145 7.81 11.92 -9.07
C ASP A 145 9.31 11.95 -9.40
N VAL A 146 9.72 11.25 -10.46
CA VAL A 146 11.12 11.15 -10.87
C VAL A 146 11.32 11.75 -12.24
N LYS A 147 12.20 12.74 -12.33
CA LYS A 147 12.66 13.32 -13.60
C LYS A 147 14.14 13.06 -13.80
N ARG A 148 14.62 13.24 -15.02
CA ARG A 148 16.05 13.28 -15.30
C ARG A 148 16.55 14.72 -15.13
N ASP A 149 17.70 14.89 -14.49
CA ASP A 149 18.39 16.17 -14.47
C ASP A 149 19.10 16.44 -15.81
N GLY A 150 19.77 17.59 -15.93
CA GLY A 150 20.56 17.94 -17.13
C GLY A 150 21.71 16.98 -17.43
N GLY A 151 22.11 16.12 -16.47
CA GLY A 151 23.10 15.06 -16.64
C GLY A 151 22.49 13.66 -16.84
N GLY A 152 21.18 13.56 -17.04
CA GLY A 152 20.48 12.29 -17.27
C GLY A 152 20.25 11.43 -16.03
N ARG A 153 20.65 11.89 -14.83
CA ARG A 153 20.49 11.14 -13.58
C ARG A 153 19.05 11.25 -13.08
N PRO A 154 18.46 10.16 -12.55
CA PRO A 154 17.11 10.21 -12.00
C PRO A 154 17.10 10.95 -10.66
N VAL A 155 16.39 12.08 -10.63
CA VAL A 155 16.26 12.95 -9.45
C VAL A 155 14.80 13.02 -9.01
N LEU A 156 14.58 13.04 -7.70
CA LEU A 156 13.25 13.21 -7.13
C LEU A 156 12.76 14.65 -7.28
N THR A 157 11.53 14.78 -7.78
CA THR A 157 10.84 16.06 -7.96
C THR A 157 9.50 16.02 -7.23
N PHE A 158 9.04 17.18 -6.77
CA PHE A 158 7.79 17.30 -6.01
C PHE A 158 6.93 18.37 -6.66
N THR A 159 5.78 17.95 -7.19
CA THR A 159 4.81 18.90 -7.78
C THR A 159 4.10 19.72 -6.70
N ASN A 160 4.16 19.29 -5.43
CA ASN A 160 3.39 19.84 -4.31
C ASN A 160 1.87 19.85 -4.60
N ARG A 161 1.43 18.91 -5.45
CA ARG A 161 0.01 18.64 -5.72
C ARG A 161 -0.34 17.28 -5.11
N PRO A 162 -1.14 17.27 -4.03
CA PRO A 162 -1.58 16.02 -3.43
C PRO A 162 -2.51 15.28 -4.40
N ASP A 163 -2.39 13.96 -4.46
CA ASP A 163 -3.26 13.11 -5.28
C ASP A 163 -3.90 12.03 -4.40
N ARG A 164 -5.04 12.39 -3.81
CA ARG A 164 -5.85 11.46 -2.99
C ARG A 164 -6.42 10.33 -3.83
N SER A 165 -6.60 10.54 -5.14
CA SER A 165 -7.24 9.57 -6.04
C SER A 165 -6.40 8.31 -6.24
N LEU A 166 -5.11 8.34 -5.92
CA LEU A 166 -4.22 7.18 -5.92
C LEU A 166 -4.56 6.13 -4.86
N VAL A 167 -5.31 6.53 -3.83
CA VAL A 167 -5.75 5.65 -2.75
C VAL A 167 -7.24 5.40 -2.93
N LEU A 168 -7.62 4.16 -3.21
CA LEU A 168 -9.01 3.74 -3.29
C LEU A 168 -9.60 3.71 -1.88
N ALA A 169 -10.75 4.37 -1.71
CA ALA A 169 -11.49 4.35 -0.46
C ALA A 169 -12.07 2.95 -0.23
N ASP A 170 -11.97 2.42 0.98
CA ASP A 170 -12.43 1.08 1.32
C ASP A 170 -11.73 -0.09 0.63
N TRP A 171 -10.46 0.11 0.31
CA TRP A 171 -9.54 -0.96 -0.08
C TRP A 171 -8.44 -1.18 0.95
N THR A 172 -7.94 -2.42 0.98
CA THR A 172 -6.73 -2.81 1.69
C THR A 172 -5.66 -3.20 0.70
N TYR A 173 -4.49 -2.57 0.82
CA TYR A 173 -3.31 -2.83 0.03
C TYR A 173 -2.41 -3.83 0.76
N ALA A 174 -1.97 -4.86 0.05
CA ALA A 174 -0.97 -5.81 0.53
C ALA A 174 0.31 -5.64 -0.30
N ILE A 175 1.42 -5.30 0.35
CA ILE A 175 2.73 -5.20 -0.30
C ILE A 175 3.65 -6.31 0.18
N ALA A 176 4.17 -7.09 -0.77
CA ALA A 176 5.18 -8.10 -0.55
C ALA A 176 6.54 -7.58 -1.06
N PRO A 177 7.35 -6.92 -0.22
CA PRO A 177 8.66 -6.45 -0.63
C PRO A 177 9.66 -7.61 -0.79
N LEU A 178 10.70 -7.40 -1.57
CA LEU A 178 11.88 -8.26 -1.69
C LEU A 178 13.05 -7.60 -0.93
N PRO A 179 14.08 -8.37 -0.52
CA PRO A 179 15.23 -7.84 0.22
C PRO A 179 15.89 -6.61 -0.44
N MET A 180 15.95 -6.58 -1.77
CA MET A 180 16.55 -5.49 -2.53
C MET A 180 15.93 -4.10 -2.24
N VAL A 181 14.67 -4.02 -1.79
CA VAL A 181 14.02 -2.74 -1.45
C VAL A 181 14.79 -1.98 -0.37
N TYR A 182 15.48 -2.69 0.53
CA TYR A 182 16.32 -2.08 1.55
C TYR A 182 17.45 -1.23 0.95
N ARG A 183 18.02 -1.67 -0.17
CA ARG A 183 19.14 -1.03 -0.87
C ARG A 183 18.73 -0.24 -2.12
N MET A 184 17.45 -0.27 -2.48
CA MET A 184 16.96 0.38 -3.70
C MET A 184 17.18 1.90 -3.63
N PRO A 185 17.66 2.55 -4.71
CA PRO A 185 17.70 4.00 -4.79
C PRO A 185 16.31 4.62 -4.57
N TRP A 186 16.27 5.75 -3.87
CA TRP A 186 15.02 6.48 -3.58
C TRP A 186 14.20 6.83 -4.84
N PRO A 187 14.80 7.39 -5.90
CA PRO A 187 14.09 7.63 -7.16
C PRO A 187 13.47 6.35 -7.73
N GLN A 188 14.22 5.25 -7.76
CA GLN A 188 13.71 3.98 -8.27
C GLN A 188 12.52 3.46 -7.45
N LEU A 189 12.59 3.54 -6.12
CA LEU A 189 11.49 3.11 -5.24
C LEU A 189 10.24 3.97 -5.45
N VAL A 190 10.38 5.30 -5.49
CA VAL A 190 9.26 6.24 -5.69
C VAL A 190 8.60 6.01 -7.05
N ARG A 191 9.40 5.90 -8.13
CA ARG A 191 8.88 5.61 -9.47
C ARG A 191 8.09 4.30 -9.49
N SER A 192 8.67 3.24 -8.94
CA SER A 192 8.06 1.91 -8.93
C SER A 192 6.74 1.90 -8.13
N LEU A 193 6.71 2.53 -6.94
CA LEU A 193 5.50 2.63 -6.13
C LEU A 193 4.42 3.48 -6.81
N ARG A 194 4.81 4.59 -7.45
CA ARG A 194 3.88 5.46 -8.19
C ARG A 194 3.21 4.70 -9.33
N MET A 195 4.00 3.99 -10.14
CA MET A 195 3.49 3.13 -11.22
C MET A 195 2.55 2.05 -10.67
N ALA A 196 2.93 1.38 -9.58
CA ALA A 196 2.10 0.36 -8.96
C ALA A 196 0.76 0.90 -8.45
N LEU A 197 0.76 2.07 -7.81
CA LEU A 197 -0.46 2.71 -7.30
C LEU A 197 -1.41 3.10 -8.44
N HIS A 198 -0.89 3.70 -9.52
CA HIS A 198 -1.70 4.01 -10.70
C HIS A 198 -2.31 2.75 -11.31
N HIS A 199 -1.50 1.72 -11.54
CA HIS A 199 -1.97 0.48 -12.16
C HIS A 199 -3.06 -0.21 -11.32
N VAL A 200 -2.82 -0.32 -10.00
CA VAL A 200 -3.79 -0.90 -9.07
C VAL A 200 -5.06 -0.06 -8.97
N ARG A 201 -4.96 1.28 -8.97
CA ARG A 201 -6.12 2.17 -8.99
C ARG A 201 -6.97 1.96 -10.26
N ASP A 202 -6.32 1.95 -11.41
CA ASP A 202 -7.01 1.85 -12.70
C ASP A 202 -7.69 0.50 -12.86
N GLN A 203 -7.08 -0.59 -12.34
CA GLN A 203 -7.72 -1.89 -12.22
C GLN A 203 -8.87 -1.89 -11.20
N GLY A 204 -8.65 -1.35 -10.00
CA GLY A 204 -9.65 -1.35 -8.92
C GLY A 204 -10.92 -0.56 -9.25
N ARG A 205 -10.80 0.57 -9.94
CA ARG A 205 -11.97 1.33 -10.42
C ARG A 205 -12.86 0.52 -11.37
N ARG A 206 -12.28 -0.39 -12.15
CA ARG A 206 -13.07 -1.29 -13.02
C ARG A 206 -13.84 -2.33 -12.23
N PHE A 207 -13.43 -2.61 -10.99
CA PHE A 207 -14.16 -3.50 -10.07
C PHE A 207 -15.32 -2.81 -9.35
N GLU A 208 -15.32 -1.48 -9.23
CA GLU A 208 -16.39 -0.72 -8.57
C GLU A 208 -17.57 -0.38 -9.51
N VAL A 209 -17.38 -0.49 -10.83
CA VAL A 209 -18.38 -0.12 -11.86
C VAL A 209 -19.22 -1.33 -12.31
N ARG A 210 -19.02 -2.52 -11.73
CA ARG A 210 -19.81 -3.73 -11.99
C ARG A 210 -20.73 -4.03 -10.82
#